data_AF-A0A352HRY4-F1
#
_entry.id   AF-A0A352HRY4-F1
#
_cell.length_a   1.000
_cell.length_b   1.000
_cell.length_c   1.000
_cell.angle_alpha   90.00
_cell.angle_beta   90.00
_cell.angle_gamma   90.00
#
_symmetry.space_group_name_H-M   'P 1'
#
loop_
_entity.id
_entity.type
_entity.pdbx_description
1 polymer ?
#
loop_
_entity_poly.entity_id
_entity_poly.type
_entity_poly.pdbx_seq_one_letter_code
_entity_poly.pdbx_strand_id
1 'polypeptide(L)'
;MENIKRDHRFTERLGLWLKAAPDVRDYAEGCTMFLQLTGRVVMYKNLLAVRDMPRLETELQAKYDFRVRGLTHDQVAEMSAHVEKIVESLELSDDREADSCSLYSRSSSLDCTRPSSPDFKRGKRQDHDTLPPEIQALYVENLSVLRRMREVHLRMRSLSLVDHPCPDSERYPFLKELIGLDKKYRGNWKAYDEYEASAKTE
;
A
#
# COMPACT_ATOMS: atom_id res chain seq x y z
N MET A 1 17.57 25.84 -3.23
CA MET A 1 16.81 25.14 -2.18
C MET A 1 17.36 23.72 -2.15
N GLU A 2 18.33 23.48 -1.28
CA GLU A 2 19.01 22.18 -1.22
C GLU A 2 18.01 21.07 -0.95
N ASN A 3 18.07 20.04 -1.81
CA ASN A 3 17.46 18.74 -1.60
C ASN A 3 17.87 18.23 -0.21
N ILE A 4 17.05 18.49 0.80
CA ILE A 4 17.10 17.75 2.06
C ILE A 4 16.72 16.33 1.69
N LYS A 5 17.73 15.52 1.40
CA LYS A 5 17.64 14.08 1.23
C LYS A 5 16.80 13.58 2.40
N ARG A 6 15.55 13.14 2.12
CA ARG A 6 14.54 12.77 3.11
C ARG A 6 15.01 11.50 3.80
N ASP A 7 15.85 11.65 4.82
CA ASP A 7 16.38 10.51 5.56
C ASP A 7 15.27 9.95 6.47
N HIS A 8 14.84 8.72 6.18
CA HIS A 8 13.80 8.02 6.95
C HIS A 8 14.26 7.77 8.38
N ARG A 9 15.54 7.38 8.57
CA ARG A 9 16.11 7.09 9.90
C ARG A 9 16.13 8.34 10.76
N PHE A 10 16.47 9.49 10.17
CA PHE A 10 16.41 10.76 10.87
C PHE A 10 14.97 11.11 11.29
N THR A 11 14.00 10.92 10.38
CA THR A 11 12.59 11.25 10.65
C THR A 11 12.01 10.35 11.75
N GLU A 12 12.39 9.07 11.79
CA GLU A 12 12.03 8.15 12.88
C GLU A 12 12.62 8.59 14.22
N ARG A 13 13.93 8.91 14.25
CA ARG A 13 14.58 9.43 15.47
C ARG A 13 13.91 10.71 15.97
N LEU A 14 13.55 11.62 15.06
CA LEU A 14 12.82 12.85 15.39
C LEU A 14 11.44 12.54 16.00
N GLY A 15 10.72 11.57 15.42
CA GLY A 15 9.44 11.12 15.96
C GLY A 15 9.57 10.48 17.34
N LEU A 16 10.62 9.69 17.60
CA LEU A 16 10.87 9.12 18.92
C LEU A 16 11.17 10.19 19.97
N TRP A 17 11.99 11.18 19.62
CA TRP A 17 12.29 12.31 20.49
C TRP A 17 11.03 13.13 20.82
N LEU A 18 10.17 13.39 19.81
CA LEU A 18 8.89 14.10 20.00
C LEU A 18 7.85 13.28 20.79
N LYS A 19 7.94 11.94 20.80
CA LYS A 19 7.04 11.06 21.58
C LYS A 19 7.49 10.88 23.03
N ALA A 20 8.78 11.02 23.31
CA ALA A 20 9.30 10.96 24.69
C ALA A 20 8.61 12.01 25.57
N ALA A 21 8.48 11.76 26.87
CA ALA A 21 7.89 12.72 27.79
C ALA A 21 8.78 13.98 27.91
N PRO A 22 8.20 15.19 28.04
CA PRO A 22 8.96 16.46 27.96
C PRO A 22 10.03 16.63 29.04
N ASP A 23 9.90 15.91 30.16
CA ASP A 23 10.82 15.84 31.29
C ASP A 23 12.05 14.94 31.03
N VAL A 24 11.94 13.98 30.10
CA VAL A 24 13.01 13.03 29.76
C VAL A 24 13.78 13.41 28.48
N ARG A 25 13.28 14.40 27.73
CA ARG A 25 13.89 14.83 26.45
C ARG A 25 15.25 15.50 26.67
N ASP A 26 16.25 15.09 25.88
CA ASP A 26 17.52 15.79 25.81
C ASP A 26 17.37 17.06 24.94
N TYR A 27 17.55 18.23 25.58
CA TYR A 27 17.49 19.54 24.94
C TYR A 27 18.62 19.75 23.92
N ALA A 28 19.83 19.29 24.22
CA ALA A 28 20.99 19.43 23.34
C ALA A 28 20.82 18.57 22.08
N GLU A 29 20.25 17.36 22.23
CA GLU A 29 19.87 16.53 21.09
C GLU A 29 18.84 17.26 20.23
N GLY A 30 17.76 17.80 20.82
CA GLY A 30 16.73 18.56 20.10
C GLY A 30 17.30 19.76 19.32
N CYS A 31 18.22 20.52 19.92
CA CYS A 31 18.89 21.64 19.26
C CYS A 31 19.75 21.18 18.07
N THR A 32 20.44 20.04 18.23
CA THR A 32 21.25 19.42 17.16
C THR A 32 20.36 19.00 15.99
N MET A 33 19.20 18.39 16.29
CA MET A 33 18.20 18.02 15.27
C MET A 33 17.64 19.25 14.55
N PHE A 34 17.37 20.33 15.28
CA PHE A 34 16.93 21.60 14.69
C PHE A 34 17.95 22.19 13.72
N LEU A 35 19.24 22.17 14.08
CA LEU A 35 20.32 22.63 13.22
C LEU A 35 20.41 21.78 11.95
N GLN A 36 20.32 20.45 12.08
CA GLN A 36 20.33 19.51 10.95
C GLN A 36 19.13 19.72 10.01
N LEU A 37 17.98 20.13 10.53
CA LEU A 37 16.76 20.35 9.75
C LEU A 37 16.72 21.69 9.02
N THR A 38 17.16 22.76 9.68
CA THR A 38 16.94 24.13 9.20
C THR A 38 18.19 24.79 8.66
N GLY A 39 19.39 24.29 9.02
CA GLY A 39 20.67 24.96 8.74
C GLY A 39 20.82 26.32 9.42
N ARG A 40 19.89 26.74 10.30
CA ARG A 40 19.86 28.08 10.90
C ARG A 40 20.77 28.16 12.13
N VAL A 41 22.07 28.36 11.88
CA VAL A 41 23.11 28.43 12.92
C VAL A 41 22.84 29.50 13.99
N VAL A 42 22.32 30.67 13.60
CA VAL A 42 22.04 31.77 14.56
C VAL A 42 20.96 31.36 15.56
N MET A 43 19.87 30.76 15.09
CA MET A 43 18.79 30.31 15.96
C MET A 43 19.24 29.16 16.86
N TYR A 44 20.06 28.24 16.35
CA TYR A 44 20.69 27.19 17.16
C TYR A 44 21.53 27.79 18.31
N LYS A 45 22.38 28.78 18.03
CA LYS A 45 23.17 29.47 19.07
C LYS A 45 22.28 30.14 20.10
N ASN A 46 21.19 30.77 19.67
CA ASN A 46 20.24 31.41 20.58
C ASN A 46 19.52 30.39 21.47
N LEU A 47 19.14 29.24 20.93
CA LEU A 47 18.51 28.15 21.69
C LEU A 47 19.48 27.54 22.71
N LEU A 48 20.77 27.46 22.41
CA LEU A 48 21.76 27.03 23.40
C LEU A 48 22.00 28.08 24.50
N ALA A 49 21.94 29.36 24.15
CA ALA A 49 22.14 30.45 25.10
C ALA A 49 20.94 30.65 26.03
N VAL A 50 19.72 30.52 25.51
CA VAL A 50 18.47 30.66 26.25
C VAL A 50 17.62 29.42 26.03
N ARG A 51 17.41 28.66 27.11
CA ARG A 51 16.66 27.41 27.06
C ARG A 51 15.17 27.68 26.84
N ASP A 52 14.67 27.36 25.65
CA ASP A 52 13.28 27.55 25.25
C ASP A 52 12.73 26.25 24.64
N MET A 53 12.30 25.35 25.52
CA MET A 53 11.80 24.02 25.15
C MET A 53 10.51 24.10 24.30
N PRO A 54 9.47 24.87 24.68
CA PRO A 54 8.21 24.90 23.94
C PRO A 54 8.38 25.40 22.50
N ARG A 55 9.24 26.40 22.29
CA ARG A 55 9.52 26.92 20.96
C ARG A 55 10.27 25.91 20.08
N LEU A 56 11.29 25.26 20.65
CA LEU A 56 12.03 24.21 19.94
C LEU A 56 11.11 23.06 19.53
N GLU A 57 10.23 22.62 20.43
CA GLU A 57 9.25 21.57 20.14
C GLU A 57 8.29 21.94 19.02
N THR A 58 7.73 23.15 19.07
CA THR A 58 6.79 23.62 18.04
C THR A 58 7.43 23.64 16.66
N GLU A 59 8.67 24.14 16.57
CA GLU A 59 9.44 24.15 15.32
C GLU A 59 9.77 22.74 14.84
N LEU A 60 10.25 21.86 15.73
CA LEU A 60 10.58 20.47 15.39
C LEU A 60 9.32 19.69 14.97
N GLN A 61 8.19 19.88 15.65
CA GLN A 61 6.90 19.28 15.30
C GLN A 61 6.45 19.74 13.92
N ALA A 62 6.50 21.05 13.61
CA ALA A 62 6.13 21.56 12.30
C ALA A 62 6.99 20.96 11.17
N LYS A 63 8.30 20.76 11.42
CA LYS A 63 9.19 20.08 10.47
C LYS A 63 8.90 18.58 10.37
N TYR A 64 8.61 17.93 11.48
CA TYR A 64 8.22 16.52 11.52
C TYR A 64 6.92 16.29 10.72
N ASP A 65 5.88 17.09 10.94
CA ASP A 65 4.60 16.98 10.24
C ASP A 65 4.75 17.20 8.74
N PHE A 66 5.60 18.14 8.32
CA PHE A 66 5.92 18.33 6.90
C PHE A 66 6.63 17.11 6.31
N ARG A 67 7.60 16.53 7.04
CA ARG A 67 8.33 15.33 6.59
C ARG A 67 7.45 14.11 6.55
N VAL A 68 6.63 13.86 7.57
CA VAL A 68 5.70 12.72 7.61
C VAL A 68 4.68 12.82 6.48
N ARG A 69 4.12 14.01 6.22
CA ARG A 69 3.26 14.23 5.05
C ARG A 69 3.98 13.94 3.74
N GLY A 70 5.22 14.42 3.58
CA GLY A 70 6.04 14.13 2.40
C GLY A 70 6.35 12.64 2.22
N LEU A 71 6.72 11.94 3.29
CA LEU A 71 6.95 10.49 3.28
C LEU A 71 5.69 9.72 2.93
N THR A 72 4.55 10.14 3.49
CA THR A 72 3.25 9.54 3.18
C THR A 72 2.89 9.74 1.72
N HIS A 73 3.15 10.93 1.16
CA HIS A 73 2.92 11.23 -0.25
C HIS A 73 3.81 10.38 -1.18
N ASP A 74 5.11 10.34 -0.92
CA ASP A 74 6.06 9.54 -1.69
C ASP A 74 5.65 8.05 -1.64
N GLN A 75 5.29 7.55 -0.46
CA GLN A 75 4.83 6.17 -0.28
C GLN A 75 3.50 5.89 -1.00
N VAL A 76 2.54 6.80 -0.94
CA VAL A 76 1.26 6.69 -1.66
C VAL A 76 1.49 6.71 -3.16
N ALA A 77 2.40 7.55 -3.66
CA ALA A 77 2.78 7.60 -5.08
C ALA A 77 3.39 6.27 -5.54
N GLU A 78 4.38 5.74 -4.82
CA GLU A 78 4.98 4.44 -5.13
C GLU A 78 3.95 3.30 -5.10
N MET A 79 3.12 3.25 -4.05
CA MET A 79 2.07 2.24 -3.93
C MET A 79 1.03 2.38 -5.03
N SER A 80 0.69 3.60 -5.44
CA SER A 80 -0.24 3.83 -6.54
C SER A 80 0.27 3.32 -7.87
N ALA A 81 1.53 3.61 -8.22
CA ALA A 81 2.15 3.08 -9.42
C ALA A 81 2.22 1.54 -9.40
N HIS A 82 2.43 0.94 -8.23
CA HIS A 82 2.36 -0.52 -8.08
C HIS A 82 0.94 -1.06 -8.28
N VAL A 83 -0.08 -0.38 -7.73
CA VAL A 83 -1.49 -0.74 -7.92
C VAL A 83 -1.91 -0.61 -9.38
N GLU A 84 -1.48 0.43 -10.09
CA GLU A 84 -1.73 0.58 -11.53
C GLU A 84 -1.18 -0.61 -12.33
N LYS A 85 0.04 -1.05 -12.05
CA LYS A 85 0.62 -2.27 -12.65
C LYS A 85 -0.19 -3.52 -12.31
N ILE A 86 -0.69 -3.64 -11.08
CA ILE A 86 -1.56 -4.76 -10.69
C ILE A 86 -2.85 -4.72 -11.50
N VAL A 87 -3.52 -3.56 -11.55
CA VAL A 87 -4.78 -3.34 -12.27
C VAL A 87 -4.62 -3.64 -13.75
N GLU A 88 -3.53 -3.21 -14.37
CA GLU A 88 -3.19 -3.53 -15.76
C GLU A 88 -2.94 -5.03 -15.93
N SER A 89 -2.09 -5.63 -15.08
CA SER A 89 -1.78 -7.06 -15.14
C SER A 89 -3.02 -7.94 -14.93
N LEU A 90 -3.98 -7.46 -14.13
CA LEU A 90 -5.21 -8.16 -13.78
C LEU A 90 -6.43 -7.70 -14.59
N GLU A 91 -6.24 -6.78 -15.54
CA GLU A 91 -7.29 -6.16 -16.35
C GLU A 91 -8.52 -5.72 -15.52
N LEU A 92 -8.29 -5.10 -14.36
CA LEU A 92 -9.37 -4.66 -13.45
C LEU A 92 -10.03 -3.34 -13.90
N SER A 93 -9.55 -2.76 -15.00
CA SER A 93 -10.11 -1.57 -15.66
C SER A 93 -11.30 -1.94 -16.54
N ASP A 94 -12.36 -2.46 -15.94
CA ASP A 94 -13.62 -2.69 -16.63
C ASP A 94 -14.41 -1.37 -16.68
N ASP A 95 -14.12 -0.53 -17.69
CA ASP A 95 -15.09 0.44 -18.24
C ASP A 95 -16.00 -0.24 -19.30
N ARG A 96 -16.03 -1.58 -19.31
CA ARG A 96 -17.03 -2.34 -20.05
C ARG A 96 -18.35 -2.17 -19.31
N GLU A 97 -19.12 -1.20 -19.80
CA GLU A 97 -20.54 -1.07 -19.56
C GLU A 97 -21.19 -2.44 -19.40
N ALA A 98 -22.04 -2.55 -18.40
CA ALA A 98 -22.88 -3.69 -18.11
C ALA A 98 -23.95 -3.92 -19.20
N ASP A 99 -23.59 -3.87 -20.48
CA ASP A 99 -24.49 -3.91 -21.63
C ASP A 99 -23.98 -4.87 -22.73
N SER A 100 -23.69 -6.12 -22.34
CA SER A 100 -23.86 -7.29 -23.21
C SER A 100 -23.88 -8.59 -22.41
N CYS A 101 -24.69 -8.63 -21.35
CA CYS A 101 -25.28 -9.89 -20.90
C CYS A 101 -26.60 -10.06 -21.65
N SER A 102 -26.51 -10.21 -22.98
CA SER A 102 -27.65 -10.65 -23.77
C SER A 102 -27.96 -12.09 -23.39
N LEU A 103 -29.06 -12.23 -22.66
CA LEU A 103 -29.80 -13.46 -22.39
C LEU A 103 -30.14 -14.18 -23.70
N TYR A 104 -29.23 -14.88 -24.37
CA TYR A 104 -29.52 -15.99 -25.30
C TYR A 104 -28.22 -16.65 -25.78
N SER A 105 -27.65 -17.54 -24.97
CA SER A 105 -27.02 -18.77 -25.47
C SER A 105 -26.82 -19.76 -24.33
N ARG A 106 -27.61 -20.83 -24.39
CA ARG A 106 -27.39 -22.06 -23.63
C ARG A 106 -26.11 -22.72 -24.12
N SER A 107 -25.31 -23.20 -23.17
CA SER A 107 -24.14 -24.09 -23.29
C SER A 107 -22.80 -23.44 -23.65
N SER A 108 -22.01 -23.12 -22.62
CA SER A 108 -20.60 -23.54 -22.46
C SER A 108 -19.88 -22.66 -21.43
N SER A 109 -19.43 -23.29 -20.33
CA SER A 109 -18.46 -22.83 -19.31
C SER A 109 -18.39 -21.34 -18.97
N LEU A 110 -18.95 -21.01 -17.81
CA LEU A 110 -18.70 -19.79 -17.05
C LEU A 110 -17.21 -19.46 -16.95
N ASP A 111 -16.87 -18.20 -17.19
CA ASP A 111 -15.94 -17.34 -16.43
C ASP A 111 -15.12 -16.40 -17.34
N CYS A 112 -15.80 -15.43 -17.96
CA CYS A 112 -15.18 -14.36 -18.76
C CYS A 112 -15.07 -13.08 -17.91
N THR A 113 -14.18 -13.09 -16.92
CA THR A 113 -13.68 -11.85 -16.31
C THR A 113 -12.27 -12.13 -15.81
N ARG A 114 -11.28 -12.17 -16.70
CA ARG A 114 -9.94 -12.61 -16.29
C ARG A 114 -8.78 -12.05 -17.12
N PRO A 115 -7.67 -11.66 -16.45
CA PRO A 115 -6.50 -11.06 -17.08
C PRO A 115 -5.71 -11.91 -18.08
N SER A 116 -5.09 -11.20 -19.03
CA SER A 116 -4.35 -11.73 -20.18
C SER A 116 -2.86 -12.02 -19.97
N SER A 117 -2.33 -12.10 -18.74
CA SER A 117 -0.89 -12.34 -18.55
C SER A 117 -0.46 -13.74 -19.04
N PRO A 118 0.62 -13.87 -19.85
CA PRO A 118 1.00 -15.11 -20.53
C PRO A 118 1.45 -16.25 -19.59
N ASP A 119 1.88 -15.92 -18.37
CA ASP A 119 2.33 -16.90 -17.37
C ASP A 119 1.19 -17.49 -16.53
N PHE A 120 -0.05 -17.01 -16.70
CA PHE A 120 -1.20 -17.49 -15.92
C PHE A 120 -1.91 -18.64 -16.64
N LYS A 121 -1.78 -19.86 -16.09
CA LYS A 121 -2.53 -21.02 -16.58
C LYS A 121 -4.03 -20.77 -16.37
N ARG A 122 -4.79 -20.87 -17.46
CA ARG A 122 -6.22 -20.55 -17.49
C ARG A 122 -7.04 -21.67 -16.84
N GLY A 123 -8.00 -21.30 -15.99
CA GLY A 123 -9.04 -22.20 -15.50
C GLY A 123 -8.63 -23.09 -14.32
N LYS A 124 -9.48 -24.08 -14.03
CA LYS A 124 -9.19 -25.12 -13.03
C LYS A 124 -8.10 -26.05 -13.56
N ARG A 125 -7.34 -26.66 -12.64
CA ARG A 125 -6.42 -27.76 -12.99
C ARG A 125 -7.22 -28.97 -13.47
N GLN A 126 -6.61 -29.83 -14.30
CA GLN A 126 -7.26 -31.04 -14.80
C GLN A 126 -7.60 -32.03 -13.67
N ASP A 127 -6.77 -32.06 -12.63
CA ASP A 127 -6.92 -32.91 -11.44
C ASP A 127 -7.66 -32.24 -10.28
N HIS A 128 -8.26 -31.05 -10.49
CA HIS A 128 -8.88 -30.23 -9.44
C HIS A 128 -9.83 -31.01 -8.52
N ASP A 129 -10.73 -31.79 -9.11
CA ASP A 129 -11.75 -32.53 -8.36
C ASP A 129 -11.16 -33.66 -7.50
N THR A 130 -9.90 -34.04 -7.74
CA THR A 130 -9.16 -35.08 -6.98
C THR A 130 -8.26 -34.46 -5.90
N LEU A 131 -8.06 -33.14 -5.91
CA LEU A 131 -7.21 -32.45 -4.93
C LEU A 131 -7.85 -32.45 -3.53
N PRO A 132 -7.08 -32.31 -2.45
CA PRO A 132 -7.64 -32.13 -1.11
C PRO A 132 -8.56 -30.90 -1.04
N PRO A 133 -9.57 -30.91 -0.17
CA PRO A 133 -10.52 -29.81 -0.04
C PRO A 133 -9.84 -28.48 0.32
N GLU A 134 -8.74 -28.52 1.07
CA GLU A 134 -7.92 -27.35 1.41
C GLU A 134 -7.33 -26.68 0.16
N ILE A 135 -6.87 -27.46 -0.81
CA ILE A 135 -6.28 -26.95 -2.06
C ILE A 135 -7.37 -26.50 -3.02
N GLN A 136 -8.49 -27.23 -3.11
CA GLN A 136 -9.65 -26.78 -3.88
C GLN A 136 -10.19 -25.44 -3.36
N ALA A 137 -10.19 -25.24 -2.04
CA ALA A 137 -10.65 -24.01 -1.42
C ALA A 137 -9.82 -22.79 -1.85
N LEU A 138 -8.50 -22.93 -2.09
CA LEU A 138 -7.66 -21.83 -2.58
C LEU A 138 -8.14 -21.25 -3.92
N TYR A 139 -8.63 -22.12 -4.83
CA TYR A 139 -9.21 -21.69 -6.11
C TYR A 139 -10.49 -20.87 -5.88
N VAL A 140 -11.40 -21.37 -5.04
CA VAL A 140 -12.68 -20.71 -4.75
C VAL A 140 -12.45 -19.38 -4.02
N GLU A 141 -11.53 -19.38 -3.05
CA GLU A 141 -11.13 -18.18 -2.33
C GLU A 141 -10.54 -17.14 -3.29
N ASN A 142 -9.72 -17.54 -4.27
CA ASN A 142 -9.17 -16.61 -5.25
C ASN A 142 -10.21 -15.89 -6.10
N LEU A 143 -11.35 -16.53 -6.39
CA LEU A 143 -12.46 -15.85 -7.06
C LEU A 143 -13.04 -14.73 -6.17
N SER A 144 -13.15 -14.97 -4.86
CA SER A 144 -13.59 -13.95 -3.90
C SER A 144 -12.57 -12.82 -3.73
N VAL A 145 -11.27 -13.15 -3.71
CA VAL A 145 -10.17 -12.17 -3.64
C VAL A 145 -10.20 -11.26 -4.87
N LEU A 146 -10.35 -11.83 -6.08
CA LEU A 146 -10.39 -11.04 -7.31
C LEU A 146 -11.60 -10.11 -7.36
N ARG A 147 -12.79 -10.58 -6.92
CA ARG A 147 -13.98 -9.72 -6.77
C ARG A 147 -13.71 -8.56 -5.82
N ARG A 148 -13.10 -8.85 -4.66
CA ARG A 148 -12.75 -7.82 -3.69
C ARG A 148 -11.73 -6.81 -4.24
N MET A 149 -10.74 -7.25 -5.01
CA MET A 149 -9.79 -6.35 -5.68
C MET A 149 -10.50 -5.38 -6.63
N ARG A 150 -11.49 -5.84 -7.39
CA ARG A 150 -12.32 -4.96 -8.26
C ARG A 150 -13.11 -3.94 -7.45
N GLU A 151 -13.75 -4.35 -6.35
CA GLU A 151 -14.49 -3.45 -5.47
C GLU A 151 -13.59 -2.34 -4.90
N VAL A 152 -12.41 -2.71 -4.40
CA VAL A 152 -11.44 -1.76 -3.84
C VAL A 152 -10.95 -0.80 -4.91
N HIS A 153 -10.61 -1.31 -6.10
CA HIS A 153 -10.18 -0.49 -7.24
C HIS A 153 -11.27 0.50 -7.68
N LEU A 154 -12.52 0.04 -7.81
CA LEU A 154 -13.66 0.89 -8.16
C LEU A 154 -13.89 1.99 -7.12
N ARG A 155 -13.81 1.64 -5.83
CA ARG A 155 -13.92 2.60 -4.73
C ARG A 155 -12.81 3.64 -4.79
N MET A 156 -11.56 3.23 -5.04
CA MET A 156 -10.45 4.18 -5.22
C MET A 156 -10.69 5.14 -6.39
N ARG A 157 -11.20 4.64 -7.52
CA ARG A 157 -11.54 5.48 -8.68
C ARG A 157 -12.64 6.49 -8.34
N SER A 158 -13.67 6.07 -7.61
CA SER A 158 -14.75 6.96 -7.16
C SER A 158 -14.30 8.06 -6.19
N LEU A 159 -13.25 7.79 -5.40
CA LEU A 159 -12.68 8.77 -4.45
C LEU A 159 -11.73 9.75 -5.14
N SER A 160 -11.10 9.35 -6.25
CA SER A 160 -10.19 10.19 -7.03
C SER A 160 -10.90 10.85 -8.20
N LEU A 161 -11.81 11.80 -7.91
CA LEU A 161 -12.41 12.65 -8.94
C LEU A 161 -11.45 13.80 -9.32
N VAL A 162 -11.44 14.16 -10.60
CA VAL A 162 -10.53 15.17 -11.18
C VAL A 162 -10.66 16.53 -10.48
N ASP A 163 -11.85 16.88 -10.00
CA ASP A 163 -12.13 18.17 -9.37
C ASP A 163 -11.85 18.21 -7.85
N HIS A 164 -11.57 17.06 -7.21
CA HIS A 164 -11.28 17.00 -5.77
C HIS A 164 -10.28 15.87 -5.46
N PRO A 165 -8.95 16.15 -5.49
CA PRO A 165 -7.96 15.14 -5.14
C PRO A 165 -8.14 14.72 -3.67
N CYS A 166 -8.50 13.46 -3.47
CA CYS A 166 -8.61 12.82 -2.16
C CYS A 166 -7.26 12.85 -1.43
N PRO A 167 -7.21 13.22 -0.13
CA PRO A 167 -5.96 13.29 0.61
C PRO A 167 -5.27 11.92 0.70
N ASP A 168 -3.94 11.92 0.70
CA ASP A 168 -3.12 10.69 0.74
C ASP A 168 -3.50 9.76 1.90
N SER A 169 -3.91 10.32 3.04
CA SER A 169 -4.37 9.56 4.21
C SER A 169 -5.61 8.70 3.95
N GLU A 170 -6.50 9.14 3.06
CA GLU A 170 -7.71 8.41 2.69
C GLU A 170 -7.45 7.38 1.59
N ARG A 171 -6.49 7.65 0.70
CA ARG A 171 -6.09 6.73 -0.39
C ARG A 171 -5.22 5.58 0.13
N TYR A 172 -4.37 5.84 1.12
CA TYR A 172 -3.38 4.89 1.64
C TYR A 172 -3.97 3.54 2.12
N PRO A 173 -5.07 3.49 2.90
CA PRO A 173 -5.66 2.22 3.34
C PRO A 173 -6.07 1.31 2.19
N PHE A 174 -6.67 1.87 1.13
CA PHE A 174 -7.12 1.10 -0.04
C PHE A 174 -5.95 0.58 -0.87
N LEU A 175 -4.90 1.38 -1.04
CA LEU A 175 -3.66 0.94 -1.69
C LEU A 175 -3.05 -0.26 -0.95
N LYS A 176 -3.01 -0.19 0.39
CA LYS A 176 -2.49 -1.27 1.22
C LYS A 176 -3.35 -2.53 1.13
N GLU A 177 -4.68 -2.38 1.16
CA GLU A 177 -5.63 -3.47 1.00
C GLU A 177 -5.44 -4.17 -0.36
N LEU A 178 -5.41 -3.42 -1.46
CA LEU A 178 -5.29 -3.98 -2.81
C LEU A 178 -3.96 -4.71 -3.04
N ILE A 179 -2.85 -4.16 -2.56
CA ILE A 179 -1.55 -4.84 -2.60
C ILE A 179 -1.56 -6.12 -1.75
N GLY A 180 -2.23 -6.10 -0.59
CA GLY A 180 -2.41 -7.29 0.24
C GLY A 180 -3.22 -8.38 -0.46
N LEU A 181 -4.30 -7.99 -1.14
CA LEU A 181 -5.15 -8.89 -1.92
C LEU A 181 -4.39 -9.47 -3.11
N ASP A 182 -3.59 -8.69 -3.84
CA ASP A 182 -2.75 -9.19 -4.95
C ASP A 182 -1.75 -10.24 -4.46
N LYS A 183 -1.07 -9.97 -3.34
CA LYS A 183 -0.15 -10.95 -2.72
C LYS A 183 -0.86 -12.25 -2.36
N LYS A 184 -2.07 -12.15 -1.78
CA LYS A 184 -2.88 -13.32 -1.44
C LYS A 184 -3.32 -14.07 -2.69
N TYR A 185 -3.81 -13.36 -3.70
CA TYR A 185 -4.22 -13.92 -4.98
C TYR A 185 -3.08 -14.73 -5.60
N ARG A 186 -1.90 -14.11 -5.79
CA ARG A 186 -0.72 -14.78 -6.37
C ARG A 186 -0.23 -15.93 -5.49
N GLY A 187 -0.23 -15.77 -4.17
CA GLY A 187 0.18 -16.81 -3.21
C GLY A 187 -0.71 -18.04 -3.26
N ASN A 188 -2.04 -17.84 -3.30
CA ASN A 188 -3.02 -18.92 -3.42
C ASN A 188 -2.88 -19.64 -4.77
N TRP A 189 -2.67 -18.91 -5.88
CA TRP A 189 -2.42 -19.54 -7.19
C TRP A 189 -1.14 -20.35 -7.20
N LYS A 190 -0.06 -19.81 -6.63
CA LYS A 190 1.21 -20.52 -6.50
C LYS A 190 1.03 -21.81 -5.70
N ALA A 191 0.40 -21.75 -4.53
CA ALA A 191 0.13 -22.94 -3.72
C ALA A 191 -0.80 -23.94 -4.41
N TYR A 192 -1.80 -23.46 -5.15
CA TYR A 192 -2.72 -24.29 -5.92
C TYR A 192 -2.02 -24.99 -7.10
N ASP A 193 -1.11 -24.32 -7.80
CA ASP A 193 -0.41 -24.86 -8.97
C ASP A 193 0.79 -25.75 -8.59
N GLU A 194 1.52 -25.40 -7.53
CA GLU A 194 2.68 -26.15 -7.02
C GLU A 194 2.30 -27.33 -6.13
N TYR A 195 1.01 -27.49 -5.78
CA TYR A 195 0.58 -28.64 -4.99
C TYR A 195 0.81 -29.93 -5.78
N GLU A 196 1.83 -30.67 -5.34
CA GLU A 196 2.02 -32.07 -5.64
C GLU A 196 1.47 -32.87 -4.47
N ALA A 197 0.70 -33.91 -4.76
CA ALA A 197 0.29 -34.86 -3.73
C ALA A 197 1.56 -35.56 -3.22
N SER A 198 2.20 -34.98 -2.21
CA SER A 198 3.25 -35.67 -1.48
C SER A 198 2.66 -36.99 -1.05
N ALA A 199 3.23 -38.10 -1.52
CA ALA A 199 2.92 -39.42 -1.05
C ALA A 199 3.19 -39.42 0.46
N LYS A 200 2.16 -39.13 1.26
CA LYS A 200 2.13 -39.47 2.68
C LYS A 200 1.88 -40.97 2.74
N THR A 201 2.89 -41.74 2.33
CA THR A 201 3.13 -43.06 2.91
C THR A 201 3.57 -42.83 4.35
N GLU A 202 2.65 -43.18 5.25
CA GLU A 202 2.84 -43.73 6.61
C GLU A 202 4.08 -43.33 7.42
#